data_AF-A0A0D9ZL65-F1
#
_entry.id   AF-A0A0D9ZL65-F1
#
_cell.length_a   1.000
_cell.length_b   1.000
_cell.length_c   1.000
_cell.angle_alpha   90.00
_cell.angle_beta   90.00
_cell.angle_gamma   90.00
#
_symmetry.space_group_name_H-M   'P 1'
#
loop_
_entity.id
_entity.type
_entity.pdbx_description
1 polymer ?
#
loop_
_entity_poly.entity_id
_entity_poly.type
_entity_poly.pdbx_seq_one_letter_code
_entity_poly.pdbx_strand_id
1 'polypeptide(L)' 'MEGGRGVTRVLLVDDSPVDRRVVQLLLSSSACAGSFHVIAVDSAKKAMEFLGLKEEGKVKKKKKSLC' A
#
# COMPACT_ATOMS: atom_id res chain seq x y z
N MET A 1 3.45 -28.86 -15.93
CA MET A 1 3.81 -27.87 -14.88
C MET A 1 2.58 -27.04 -14.61
N GLU A 2 1.80 -27.41 -13.61
CA GLU A 2 0.63 -26.64 -13.17
C GLU A 2 1.11 -25.64 -12.12
N GLY A 3 1.47 -24.43 -12.56
CA GLY A 3 1.78 -23.33 -11.65
C GLY A 3 0.47 -22.88 -11.02
N GLY A 4 0.27 -23.19 -9.74
CA GLY A 4 -0.94 -22.80 -9.01
C GLY A 4 -1.24 -21.32 -9.23
N ARG A 5 -2.49 -21.01 -9.64
CA ARG A 5 -3.00 -19.63 -9.73
C ARG A 5 -3.03 -19.03 -8.33
N GLY A 6 -1.88 -18.54 -7.87
CA GLY A 6 -1.73 -17.83 -6.61
C GLY A 6 -2.37 -16.44 -6.73
N VAL A 7 -3.25 -16.11 -5.79
CA VAL A 7 -3.74 -14.74 -5.65
C VAL A 7 -2.62 -13.89 -5.05
N THR A 8 -2.06 -12.99 -5.84
CA THR A 8 -1.06 -11.99 -5.44
C THR A 8 -1.76 -10.88 -4.66
N ARG A 9 -1.33 -10.64 -3.42
CA ARG A 9 -1.86 -9.55 -2.59
C ARG A 9 -0.97 -8.31 -2.76
N VAL A 10 -1.59 -7.18 -3.09
CA VAL A 10 -0.91 -5.92 -3.38
C VAL A 10 -1.42 -4.84 -2.41
N LEU A 11 -0.50 -4.20 -1.68
CA LEU A 11 -0.79 -3.00 -0.89
C LEU A 11 -0.23 -1.79 -1.64
N LEU A 12 -1.11 -0.95 -2.17
CA LEU A 12 -0.76 0.27 -2.89
C LEU A 12 -0.84 1.46 -1.93
N VAL A 13 0.21 2.26 -1.87
CA VAL A 13 0.29 3.47 -1.04
C VAL A 13 0.50 4.67 -1.94
N ASP A 14 -0.52 5.50 -2.09
CA ASP A 14 -0.47 6.65 -3.00
C ASP A 14 -1.45 7.75 -2.51
N ASP A 15 -0.95 8.98 -2.34
CA ASP A 15 -1.73 10.11 -1.84
C ASP A 15 -2.66 10.72 -2.91
N SER A 16 -2.39 10.44 -4.18
CA SER A 16 -3.24 10.84 -5.29
C SER A 16 -4.47 9.92 -5.39
N PRO A 17 -5.69 10.48 -5.31
CA PRO A 17 -6.91 9.70 -5.49
C PRO A 17 -7.08 9.20 -6.93
N VAL A 18 -6.44 9.86 -7.91
CA VAL A 18 -6.50 9.47 -9.32
C VAL A 18 -5.64 8.24 -9.55
N ASP A 19 -4.40 8.25 -9.07
CA ASP A 19 -3.46 7.15 -9.28
C ASP A 19 -3.93 5.86 -8.60
N ARG A 20 -4.47 5.96 -7.38
CA ARG A 20 -5.12 4.83 -6.70
C ARG A 20 -6.23 4.19 -7.52
N ARG A 21 -7.09 5.00 -8.16
CA ARG A 21 -8.19 4.49 -8.99
C ARG A 21 -7.68 3.83 -10.26
N VAL A 22 -6.69 4.42 -10.92
CA VAL A 22 -6.10 3.86 -12.14
C VAL A 22 -5.51 2.48 -11.85
N VAL A 23 -4.70 2.35 -10.80
CA VAL A 23 -4.08 1.06 -10.44
C VAL A 23 -5.13 0.02 -10.05
N GLN A 24 -6.17 0.41 -9.30
CA GLN A 24 -7.25 -0.50 -8.93
C GLN A 24 -8.01 -0.99 -10.18
N LEU A 25 -8.27 -0.12 -11.15
CA LEU A 25 -8.94 -0.48 -12.39
C LEU A 25 -8.09 -1.44 -13.24
N LEU A 26 -6.78 -1.18 -13.36
CA LEU A 26 -5.84 -1.99 -14.14
C LEU A 26 -5.70 -3.40 -13.55
N LEU A 27 -5.56 -3.51 -12.23
CA LEU A 27 -5.40 -4.79 -11.54
C LEU A 27 -6.71 -5.57 -11.39
N SER A 28 -7.86 -4.88 -11.48
CA SER A 28 -9.19 -5.52 -11.49
C SER A 28 -9.67 -5.92 -12.90
N SER A 29 -8.97 -5.48 -13.95
CA SER A 29 -9.33 -5.79 -15.33
C SER A 29 -9.27 -7.29 -15.61
N SER A 30 -10.10 -7.77 -16.54
CA SER A 30 -10.28 -9.19 -16.91
C SER A 30 -9.00 -9.91 -17.34
N ALA A 31 -7.95 -9.18 -17.72
CA ALA A 31 -6.61 -9.74 -17.98
C ALA A 31 -5.90 -10.27 -16.72
N CYS A 32 -6.26 -9.73 -15.56
CA CYS A 32 -5.69 -10.00 -14.24
C CYS A 32 -6.75 -10.50 -13.23
N ALA A 33 -8.02 -10.57 -13.66
CA ALA A 33 -9.15 -10.94 -12.82
C ALA A 33 -8.99 -12.37 -12.30
N GLY A 34 -8.74 -12.47 -10.99
CA GLY A 34 -8.54 -13.72 -10.28
C GLY A 34 -7.13 -13.94 -9.75
N SER A 35 -6.15 -13.11 -10.12
CA SER A 35 -4.76 -13.23 -9.65
C SER A 35 -4.31 -12.10 -8.74
N PHE A 36 -5.09 -11.04 -8.53
CA PHE A 36 -4.67 -9.91 -7.69
C PHE A 36 -5.75 -9.49 -6.68
N HIS A 37 -5.34 -9.28 -5.44
CA HIS A 37 -6.14 -8.66 -4.38
C HIS A 37 -5.46 -7.36 -3.96
N VAL A 38 -6.08 -6.23 -4.29
CA VAL A 38 -5.46 -4.91 -4.13
C VAL A 38 -6.11 -4.15 -2.98
N ILE A 39 -5.28 -3.60 -2.12
CA ILE A 39 -5.68 -2.72 -1.01
C ILE A 39 -4.96 -1.40 -1.23
N ALA A 40 -5.71 -0.35 -1.50
CA ALA A 40 -5.17 0.99 -1.76
C ALA A 40 -5.36 1.89 -0.53
N VAL A 41 -4.28 2.49 -0.05
CA VAL A 41 -4.25 3.41 1.08
C VAL A 41 -3.65 4.76 0.65
N ASP A 42 -4.08 5.82 1.31
CA ASP A 42 -3.72 7.22 0.95
C ASP A 42 -2.44 7.73 1.60
N SER A 43 -1.83 6.95 2.49
CA SER A 43 -0.69 7.38 3.27
C SER A 43 0.09 6.21 3.83
N ALA A 44 1.40 6.41 4.01
CA ALA A 44 2.28 5.44 4.66
C ALA A 44 1.80 5.10 6.08
N LYS A 45 1.23 6.07 6.80
CA LYS A 45 0.66 5.84 8.13
C LYS A 45 -0.43 4.75 8.09
N LYS A 46 -1.40 4.86 7.18
CA LYS A 46 -2.44 3.84 7.01
C LYS A 46 -1.88 2.52 6.50
N ALA A 47 -0.85 2.54 5.66
CA ALA A 47 -0.18 1.33 5.21
C ALA A 47 0.44 0.55 6.38
N MET A 48 1.12 1.25 7.28
CA MET A 48 1.74 0.66 8.47
C MET A 48 0.70 0.13 9.46
N GLU A 49 -0.38 0.89 9.68
CA GLU A 49 -1.54 0.45 10.47
C GLU A 49 -2.16 -0.82 9.87
N PHE A 50 -2.31 -0.86 8.54
CA PHE A 50 -2.83 -2.03 7.82
C PHE A 50 -1.93 -3.26 7.95
N LEU A 51 -0.61 -3.07 7.97
CA LEU A 51 0.36 -4.15 8.18
C LEU A 51 0.46 -4.60 9.66
N GLY A 52 -0.27 -3.97 10.58
CA GLY A 52 -0.15 -4.22 12.01
C GLY A 52 1.18 -3.76 12.60
N LEU A 53 1.97 -2.99 11.84
CA LEU A 53 3.23 -2.41 12.26
C LEU A 53 2.92 -1.11 13.01
N LYS A 54 2.68 -1.23 14.31
CA LYS A 54 2.52 -0.08 15.19
C LYS A 54 3.84 0.69 15.20
N GLU A 55 3.83 1.98 14.86
CA GLU A 55 5.00 2.85 15.06
C GLU A 55 5.32 2.91 16.57
N GLU A 56 6.24 2.07 17.03
CA GLU A 56 6.90 2.29 18.31
C GLU A 56 7.82 3.51 18.17
N GLY A 57 7.38 4.62 18.74
CA GLY A 57 8.23 5.76 19.00
C GLY A 57 8.41 6.69 17.81
N LYS A 58 7.61 7.76 17.80
CA LYS A 58 8.03 9.03 17.19
C LYS A 58 9.44 9.37 17.70
N VAL A 59 10.47 9.16 16.88
CA VAL A 59 11.76 9.83 17.06
C VAL A 59 11.47 11.31 16.84
N LYS A 60 11.13 12.00 17.93
CA LYS A 60 11.08 13.46 17.97
C LYS A 60 12.47 13.93 17.61
N LYS A 61 12.71 14.27 16.34
CA LYS A 61 13.87 15.07 15.96
C LYS A 61 13.71 16.42 16.64
N LYS A 62 14.23 16.55 17.87
CA LYS A 62 14.48 17.84 18.50
C LYS A 62 15.37 18.59 17.53
N LYS A 63 14.83 19.61 16.85
CA LYS A 63 15.66 20.65 16.23
C LYS A 63 16.50 21.22 17.36
N LYS A 64 17.80 20.93 17.38
CA LYS A 64 18.75 21.69 18.20
C LYS A 64 18.70 23.12 17.64
N SER A 65 18.14 24.05 18.42
CA SER A 65 18.45 25.46 18.25
C SER A 65 19.93 25.61 18.59
N LEU A 66 20.77 25.91 17.60
CA LEU A 66 22.14 26.33 17.86
C LEU A 66 22.08 27.84 18.16
N CYS A 67 22.67 28.19 19.31
CA CYS A 67 22.86 29.55 19.79
C CYS A 67 23.72 30.38 18.85
#